data_AF-A0A1G7X8N9-F1
#
_entry.id   AF-A0A1G7X8N9-F1
#
_cell.length_a   1.000
_cell.length_b   1.000
_cell.length_c   1.000
_cell.angle_alpha   90.00
_cell.angle_beta   90.00
_cell.angle_gamma   90.00
#
_symmetry.space_group_name_H-M   'P 1'
#
loop_
_entity.id
_entity.type
_entity.pdbx_description
1 polymer ?
#
loop_
_entity_poly.entity_id
_entity_poly.type
_entity_poly.pdbx_seq_one_letter_code
_entity_poly.pdbx_strand_id
1 'polypeptide(L)'
;MPAPDSMRWGLADQVRTLSEAHDVLSKLMPNPKAAPAVLRDYYLRSAEVYARVAEIDRGHHHEAMYWANREREKGQAIKATETAKS
;
A
#
# COMPACT_ATOMS: atom_id res chain seq x y z
N MET A 1 -7.20 23.32 4.91
CA MET A 1 -6.84 22.12 5.69
C MET A 1 -6.77 20.96 4.72
N PRO A 2 -5.64 20.23 4.59
CA PRO A 2 -5.60 19.02 3.77
C PRO A 2 -6.56 17.97 4.37
N ALA A 3 -7.15 17.14 3.51
CA ALA A 3 -8.05 16.08 3.93
C ALA A 3 -7.34 15.13 4.93
N PRO A 4 -8.08 14.53 5.90
CA PRO A 4 -7.48 13.64 6.90
C PRO A 4 -6.69 12.48 6.27
N ASP A 5 -7.07 12.03 5.07
CA ASP A 5 -6.35 10.99 4.33
C ASP A 5 -4.96 11.47 3.86
N SER A 6 -4.82 12.73 3.43
CA SER A 6 -3.54 13.29 3.00
C SER A 6 -2.52 13.37 4.15
N MET A 7 -2.99 13.67 5.36
CA MET A 7 -2.11 13.74 6.54
C MET A 7 -1.65 12.33 6.98
N ARG A 8 -2.52 11.33 6.86
CA ARG A 8 -2.18 9.95 7.23
C ARG A 8 -1.22 9.28 6.24
N TRP A 9 -1.36 9.54 4.94
CA TRP A 9 -0.40 9.07 3.94
C TRP A 9 0.95 9.80 4.04
N GLY A 10 0.98 11.06 4.50
CA GLY A 10 2.23 11.78 4.75
C GLY A 10 3.14 11.11 5.79
N LEU A 11 2.60 10.29 6.71
CA LEU A 11 3.40 9.46 7.61
C LEU A 11 4.02 8.27 6.88
N ALA A 12 3.26 7.64 5.96
CA ALA A 12 3.74 6.54 5.14
C ALA A 12 4.85 6.98 4.19
N ASP A 13 4.88 8.25 3.78
CA ASP A 13 5.96 8.77 2.95
C ASP A 13 7.30 8.94 3.69
N GLN A 14 7.26 9.01 5.03
CA GLN A 14 8.42 9.26 5.88
C GLN A 14 9.05 7.98 6.46
N VAL A 15 8.41 6.81 6.28
CA VAL A 15 8.94 5.54 6.80
C VAL A 15 10.25 5.18 6.11
N ARG A 16 11.18 4.62 6.87
CA ARG A 16 12.52 4.30 6.37
C ARG A 16 12.88 2.83 6.56
N THR A 17 12.10 2.10 7.36
CA THR A 17 12.30 0.68 7.64
C THR A 17 11.07 -0.14 7.27
N LEU A 18 11.26 -1.45 7.04
CA LEU A 18 10.15 -2.36 6.75
C LEU A 18 9.15 -2.43 7.91
N SER A 19 9.63 -2.41 9.16
CA SER A 19 8.78 -2.46 10.34
C SER A 19 7.87 -1.23 10.48
N GLU A 20 8.40 -0.03 10.24
CA GLU A 20 7.60 1.20 10.23
C GLU A 20 6.55 1.19 9.12
N ALA A 21 6.90 0.69 7.93
CA ALA A 21 5.95 0.55 6.83
C ALA A 21 4.78 -0.37 7.22
N HIS A 22 5.06 -1.51 7.87
CA HIS A 22 4.00 -2.39 8.37
C HIS A 22 3.10 -1.70 9.41
N ASP A 23 3.68 -1.01 10.39
CA ASP A 23 2.91 -0.33 11.43
C ASP A 23 2.00 0.76 10.84
N VAL A 24 2.55 1.64 10.00
CA VAL A 24 1.80 2.75 9.41
C VAL A 24 0.72 2.25 8.44
N LEU A 25 1.05 1.32 7.54
CA LEU A 25 0.09 0.81 6.55
C LEU A 25 -1.05 0.01 7.21
N SER A 26 -0.77 -0.72 8.29
CA SER A 26 -1.84 -1.42 9.03
C SER A 26 -2.91 -0.48 9.59
N LYS A 27 -2.51 0.73 10.01
CA LYS A 27 -3.40 1.79 10.52
C LYS A 27 -4.14 2.50 9.40
N LEU A 28 -3.60 2.48 8.18
CA LEU A 28 -4.19 3.05 6.97
C LEU A 28 -5.17 2.09 6.27
N MET A 29 -5.15 0.80 6.62
CA MET A 29 -5.94 -0.22 5.96
C MET A 29 -7.43 0.14 5.99
N PRO A 30 -8.07 0.34 4.82
CA PRO A 30 -9.50 0.58 4.76
C PRO A 30 -10.29 -0.63 5.25
N ASN A 31 -11.57 -0.42 5.56
CA ASN A 31 -12.48 -1.53 5.82
C ASN A 31 -12.40 -2.56 4.67
N PRO A 32 -12.21 -3.87 4.93
CA PRO A 32 -12.16 -4.88 3.87
C PRO A 32 -13.41 -4.95 2.97
N LYS A 33 -14.53 -4.38 3.42
CA LYS A 33 -15.78 -4.24 2.66
C LYS A 33 -15.95 -2.85 2.02
N ALA A 34 -14.92 -2.00 2.04
CA ALA A 34 -14.94 -0.71 1.36
C ALA A 34 -15.08 -0.90 -0.16
N ALA A 35 -15.45 0.19 -0.86
CA ALA A 35 -15.57 0.16 -2.30
C ALA A 35 -14.28 -0.37 -2.97
N PRO A 36 -14.39 -1.17 -4.04
CA PRO A 36 -13.24 -1.74 -4.74
C PRO A 36 -12.18 -0.70 -5.11
N ALA A 37 -12.60 0.49 -5.55
CA ALA A 37 -11.71 1.60 -5.87
C ALA A 37 -10.84 2.06 -4.68
N VAL A 38 -11.38 2.07 -3.46
CA VAL A 38 -10.67 2.48 -2.24
C VAL A 38 -9.63 1.43 -1.84
N LEU A 39 -10.00 0.16 -1.87
CA LEU A 39 -9.06 -0.94 -1.61
C LEU A 39 -7.93 -0.96 -2.64
N ARG A 40 -8.28 -0.77 -3.91
CA ARG A 40 -7.33 -0.71 -5.01
C ARG A 40 -6.33 0.45 -4.86
N ASP A 41 -6.80 1.64 -4.51
CA ASP A 41 -5.92 2.78 -4.25
C ASP A 41 -4.99 2.52 -3.06
N TYR A 42 -5.52 1.98 -1.95
CA TYR A 42 -4.69 1.59 -0.80
C TYR A 42 -3.59 0.60 -1.18
N TYR A 43 -3.92 -0.47 -1.91
CA TYR A 43 -2.95 -1.51 -2.29
C TYR A 43 -1.84 -0.99 -3.19
N LEU A 44 -2.19 -0.12 -4.15
CA LEU A 44 -1.20 0.45 -5.06
C LEU A 44 -0.28 1.45 -4.36
N ARG A 45 -0.82 2.33 -3.50
CA ARG A 45 0.01 3.24 -2.70
C ARG A 45 0.88 2.50 -1.69
N SER A 46 0.38 1.45 -1.07
CA SER A 46 1.16 0.57 -0.18
C SER A 46 2.35 -0.05 -0.93
N ALA A 47 2.13 -0.48 -2.17
CA ALA A 47 3.21 -1.02 -3.00
C ALA A 47 4.32 0.01 -3.28
N GLU A 48 3.97 1.27 -3.49
CA GLU A 48 4.95 2.35 -3.68
C GLU A 48 5.77 2.63 -2.41
N VAL A 49 5.12 2.61 -1.24
CA VAL A 49 5.80 2.77 0.05
C VAL A 49 6.81 1.64 0.28
N TYR A 50 6.41 0.38 0.11
CA TYR A 50 7.32 -0.75 0.25
C TYR A 50 8.47 -0.72 -0.76
N ALA A 51 8.21 -0.33 -2.02
CA ALA A 51 9.26 -0.21 -3.02
C ALA A 51 10.28 0.87 -2.63
N ARG A 52 9.83 2.02 -2.10
CA ARG A 52 10.73 3.06 -1.59
C ARG A 52 11.56 2.58 -0.40
N VAL A 53 10.92 1.87 0.53
CA VAL A 53 11.62 1.31 1.70
C VAL A 53 12.67 0.29 1.28
N ALA A 54 12.42 -0.52 0.25
CA ALA A 54 13.40 -1.49 -0.25
C ALA A 54 14.71 -0.83 -0.69
N GLU A 55 14.65 0.39 -1.22
CA GLU A 55 15.84 1.16 -1.61
C GLU A 55 16.59 1.77 -0.42
N ILE A 56 15.87 2.06 0.68
CA ILE A 56 16.40 2.70 1.89
C ILE A 56 16.95 1.64 2.87
N ASP A 57 16.10 0.68 3.25
CA ASP A 57 16.41 -0.42 4.17
C ASP A 57 16.96 -1.62 3.41
N ARG A 58 18.23 -1.51 3.01
CA ARG A 58 18.90 -2.54 2.20
C ARG A 58 19.03 -3.88 2.92
N GLY A 59 18.95 -3.89 4.26
CA GLY A 59 18.94 -5.13 5.06
C GLY A 59 17.69 -5.97 4.83
N HIS A 60 16.56 -5.33 4.53
CA HIS A 60 15.28 -5.97 4.24
C HIS A 60 14.82 -5.77 2.80
N HIS A 61 15.75 -5.43 1.88
CA HIS A 61 15.42 -5.10 0.49
C HIS A 61 14.53 -6.15 -0.17
N HIS A 62 14.91 -7.43 -0.07
CA HIS A 62 14.15 -8.53 -0.69
C HIS A 62 12.76 -8.71 -0.08
N GLU A 63 12.63 -8.54 1.23
CA GLU A 63 11.34 -8.63 1.92
C GLU A 63 10.44 -7.45 1.55
N ALA A 64 10.98 -6.22 1.56
CA ALA A 64 10.26 -5.03 1.13
C ALA A 64 9.82 -5.12 -0.33
N MET A 65 10.67 -5.64 -1.23
CA MET A 65 10.29 -5.88 -2.63
C MET A 65 9.21 -6.94 -2.78
N TYR A 66 9.25 -8.01 -1.98
CA TYR A 66 8.18 -9.01 -1.94
C TYR A 66 6.83 -8.36 -1.60
N TRP A 67 6.79 -7.55 -0.53
CA TRP A 67 5.57 -6.83 -0.14
C TRP A 67 5.11 -5.84 -1.21
N ALA A 68 6.03 -5.09 -1.81
CA ALA A 68 5.72 -4.16 -2.88
C ALA A 68 5.03 -4.87 -4.06
N ASN A 69 5.56 -6.01 -4.48
CA ASN A 69 4.99 -6.77 -5.59
C ASN A 69 3.63 -7.37 -5.22
N ARG A 70 3.51 -7.99 -4.05
CA ARG A 70 2.25 -8.57 -3.57
C ARG A 70 1.12 -7.55 -3.49
N GLU A 71 1.39 -6.37 -2.93
CA GLU A 71 0.35 -5.34 -2.80
C GLU A 71 -0.01 -4.75 -4.18
N ARG A 72 0.96 -4.62 -5.09
CA ARG A 72 0.70 -4.21 -6.48
C ARG A 72 -0.21 -5.19 -7.21
N GLU A 73 0.08 -6.49 -7.12
CA GLU A 73 -0.72 -7.55 -7.74
C GLU A 73 -2.16 -7.52 -7.23
N LYS A 74 -2.36 -7.37 -5.92
CA LYS A 74 -3.70 -7.22 -5.33
C LYS A 74 -4.45 -6.00 -5.86
N GLY A 75 -3.78 -4.84 -5.87
CA GLY A 75 -4.38 -3.60 -6.38
C GLY A 75 -4.77 -3.72 -7.85
N GLN A 76 -3.93 -4.36 -8.67
CA GLN A 76 -4.20 -4.60 -10.08
C GLN A 76 -5.34 -5.60 -10.30
N ALA A 77 -5.42 -6.65 -9.48
CA ALA A 77 -6.47 -7.67 -9.57
C ALA A 77 -7.89 -7.10 -9.34
N ILE A 78 -8.04 -6.03 -8.55
CA ILE A 78 -9.34 -5.43 -8.22
C ILE A 78 -10.02 -4.76 -9.43
N LYS A 79 -9.29 -4.39 -10.51
CA LYS A 79 -9.94 -4.02 -11.79
C LYS A 79 -10.36 -5.23 -12.61
N ALA A 80 -9.57 -6.31 -12.56
CA ALA A 80 -9.75 -7.45 -13.43
C ALA A 80 -11.03 -8.24 -13.11
N THR A 81 -11.52 -8.14 -11.88
CA THR A 81 -12.72 -8.84 -11.41
C THR A 81 -14.04 -8.08 -11.59
N GLU A 82 -14.02 -6.78 -11.92
CA GLU A 82 -15.25 -6.03 -12.24
C GLU A 82 -15.79 -6.33 -13.66
N THR A 83 -15.01 -6.98 -14.53
CA THR A 83 -15.42 -7.33 -15.91
C THR A 83 -15.99 -8.75 -16.07
N ALA A 84 -16.22 -9.47 -14.97
CA ALA A 84 -16.78 -10.83 -15.01
C ALA A 84 -18.18 -10.89 -14.35
N LYS A 85 -19.13 -10.11 -14.89
CA LYS A 85 -20.58 -10.37 -14.81
C LYS A 85 -21.35 -9.33 -15.64
N SER A 86 -21.68 -9.69 -16.88
CA SER A 86 -22.85 -9.18 -17.62
C SER A 86 -23.38 -10.33 -18.46
#